data_AF-A0A529ZZ81-F1
#
_entry.id   AF-A0A529ZZ81-F1
#
_cell.length_a   1.000
_cell.length_b   1.000
_cell.length_c   1.000
_cell.angle_alpha   90.00
_cell.angle_beta   90.00
_cell.angle_gamma   90.00
#
_symmetry.space_group_name_H-M   'P 1'
#
loop_
_entity.id
_entity.type
_entity.pdbx_description
1 polymer ?
#
loop_
_entity_poly.entity_id
_entity_poly.type
_entity_poly.pdbx_seq_one_letter_code
_entity_poly.pdbx_strand_id
1 'polypeptide(L)' 'ASGGEPRLTLSMARIVAAGFVALHIEGEDKRTAFNGAMGPGAKKPIRSVLEAAPGRIEVFWAP' A
#
# COMPACT_ATOMS: atom_id res chain seq x y z
N ALA A 1 16.89 -0.78 5.68
CA ALA A 1 16.99 -1.99 4.84
C ALA A 1 15.77 -2.87 5.10
N SER A 2 15.28 -3.62 4.10
CA SER A 2 14.39 -4.77 4.34
C SER A 2 15.05 -5.67 5.39
N GLY A 3 14.30 -6.19 6.36
CA GLY A 3 14.78 -6.90 7.57
C GLY A 3 15.59 -8.20 7.40
N GLY A 4 16.53 -8.26 6.44
CA GLY A 4 17.57 -9.29 6.30
C GLY A 4 17.12 -10.61 5.69
N GLU A 5 15.93 -11.08 6.05
CA GLU A 5 15.45 -12.42 5.68
C GLU A 5 14.89 -12.48 4.24
N PRO A 6 15.05 -13.60 3.52
CA PRO A 6 14.34 -13.87 2.28
C PRO A 6 12.83 -13.69 2.42
N ARG A 7 12.19 -13.17 1.38
CA ARG A 7 10.74 -12.89 1.38
C ARG A 7 10.03 -13.67 0.30
N LEU A 8 8.88 -14.22 0.67
CA LEU A 8 7.84 -14.62 -0.27
C LEU A 8 6.72 -13.58 -0.22
N THR A 9 6.26 -13.12 -1.37
CA THR A 9 5.17 -12.14 -1.48
C THR A 9 4.16 -12.56 -2.53
N LEU A 10 2.90 -12.19 -2.35
CA LEU A 10 1.91 -12.27 -3.41
C LEU A 10 2.29 -11.30 -4.54
N SER A 11 2.00 -11.71 -5.78
CA SER A 11 2.16 -10.81 -6.94
C SER A 11 1.09 -9.73 -6.93
N MET A 12 1.40 -8.57 -7.53
CA MET A 12 0.44 -7.45 -7.63
C MET A 12 -0.86 -7.87 -8.32
N ALA A 13 -0.76 -8.63 -9.42
CA ALA A 13 -1.92 -9.16 -10.13
C ALA A 13 -2.83 -9.99 -9.22
N ARG A 14 -2.26 -10.76 -8.28
CA ARG A 14 -3.05 -11.55 -7.33
C ARG A 14 -3.76 -10.69 -6.30
N ILE A 15 -3.13 -9.60 -5.86
CA ILE A 15 -3.67 -8.66 -4.86
C ILE A 15 -4.86 -7.87 -5.46
N VAL A 16 -4.69 -7.26 -6.64
CA VAL A 16 -5.73 -6.38 -7.23
C VAL A 16 -6.94 -7.16 -7.76
N ALA A 17 -6.81 -8.48 -7.97
CA ALA A 17 -7.90 -9.36 -8.37
C ALA A 17 -8.78 -9.83 -7.18
N ALA A 18 -8.49 -9.41 -5.95
CA ALA A 18 -9.33 -9.74 -4.80
C ALA A 18 -10.70 -9.04 -4.88
N GLY A 19 -11.76 -9.69 -4.38
CA GLY A 19 -13.10 -9.10 -4.33
C GLY A 19 -13.20 -7.89 -3.39
N PHE A 20 -12.26 -7.75 -2.45
CA PHE A 20 -12.11 -6.60 -1.57
C PHE A 20 -10.64 -6.41 -1.20
N VAL A 21 -10.16 -5.17 -1.20
CA VAL A 21 -8.81 -4.80 -0.77
C VAL A 21 -8.91 -3.60 0.18
N ALA A 22 -8.30 -3.74 1.35
CA ALA A 22 -8.17 -2.68 2.34
C ALA A 22 -6.69 -2.40 2.63
N LEU A 23 -6.38 -1.13 2.87
CA LEU A 23 -5.11 -0.66 3.38
C LEU A 23 -5.33 -0.18 4.82
N HIS A 24 -4.83 -0.95 5.79
CA HIS A 24 -4.86 -0.56 7.19
C HIS A 24 -3.54 0.11 7.60
N ILE A 25 -3.63 1.30 8.18
CA ILE A 25 -2.50 2.13 8.61
C ILE A 25 -2.71 2.52 10.06
N GLU A 26 -1.67 2.36 10.88
CA GLU A 26 -1.70 2.69 12.32
C GLU A 26 -0.48 3.56 12.66
N GLY A 27 -0.70 4.65 13.39
CA GLY A 27 0.32 5.59 13.78
C GLY A 27 0.50 6.77 12.83
N GLU A 28 0.87 7.92 13.38
CA GLU A 28 1.12 9.16 12.63
C GLU A 28 2.28 9.06 11.63
N ASP A 29 3.34 8.31 11.97
CA ASP A 29 4.47 8.09 11.07
C ASP A 29 4.03 7.42 9.77
N LYS A 30 3.14 6.43 9.86
CA LYS A 30 2.64 5.72 8.67
C LYS A 30 1.61 6.55 7.91
N ARG A 31 0.81 7.38 8.60
CA ARG A 31 -0.06 8.37 7.94
C ARG A 31 0.74 9.36 7.11
N THR A 32 1.82 9.88 7.68
CA THR A 32 2.75 10.78 7.00
C THR A 32 3.41 10.10 5.82
N ALA A 33 3.88 8.86 5.99
CA ALA A 33 4.45 8.07 4.91
C ALA A 33 3.46 7.78 3.78
N PHE A 34 2.19 7.51 4.10
CA PHE A 34 1.13 7.32 3.12
C PHE A 34 0.85 8.61 2.34
N ASN A 35 0.69 9.74 3.02
CA ASN A 35 0.49 11.03 2.38
C ASN A 35 1.66 11.37 1.44
N GLY A 36 2.89 11.15 1.90
CA GLY A 36 4.09 11.32 1.08
C GLY A 36 4.16 10.37 -0.11
N ALA A 37 3.62 9.14 0.03
CA ALA A 37 3.52 8.20 -1.09
C ALA A 37 2.54 8.66 -2.17
N MET A 38 1.46 9.34 -1.78
CA MET A 38 0.42 9.85 -2.68
C MET A 38 0.78 11.20 -3.30
N GLY A 39 1.70 11.94 -2.69
CA GLY A 39 2.19 13.21 -3.17
C GLY A 39 3.06 13.13 -4.44
N PRO A 40 3.59 14.28 -4.90
CA PRO A 40 4.54 14.33 -6.01
C PRO A 40 5.86 13.65 -5.66
N GLY A 41 6.54 13.09 -6.67
CA GLY A 41 7.85 12.45 -6.52
C GLY A 41 7.88 11.01 -7.02
N ALA A 42 8.92 10.28 -6.61
CA ALA A 42 9.12 8.90 -7.04
C ALA A 42 7.98 7.99 -6.56
N LYS A 43 7.40 7.23 -7.51
CA LYS A 43 6.27 6.35 -7.25
C LYS A 43 6.66 5.23 -6.29
N LYS A 44 6.10 5.24 -5.08
CA LYS A 44 6.31 4.17 -4.09
C LYS A 44 5.48 2.92 -4.43
N PRO A 45 5.89 1.71 -4.01
CA PRO A 45 5.15 0.47 -4.31
C PRO A 45 3.67 0.51 -3.91
N ILE A 46 3.34 1.09 -2.75
CA ILE A 46 1.94 1.21 -2.29
C ILE A 46 1.07 2.03 -3.25
N ARG A 47 1.63 3.09 -3.86
CA ARG A 47 0.93 3.89 -4.87
C ARG A 47 0.64 3.07 -6.13
N SER A 48 1.54 2.17 -6.50
CA SER A 48 1.33 1.29 -7.65
C SER A 48 0.16 0.33 -7.43
N VAL A 49 0.01 -0.20 -6.22
CA VAL A 49 -1.14 -1.06 -5.86
C VAL A 49 -2.45 -0.28 -5.88
N LEU A 50 -2.47 0.93 -5.32
CA LEU A 50 -3.66 1.77 -5.26
C LEU A 50 -4.14 2.21 -6.65
N GLU A 51 -3.22 2.53 -7.56
CA GLU A 51 -3.56 2.93 -8.93
C GLU A 51 -3.91 1.74 -9.84
N ALA A 52 -3.38 0.54 -9.57
CA ALA A 52 -3.65 -0.66 -10.36
C ALA A 52 -4.96 -1.36 -9.97
N ALA A 53 -5.53 -1.04 -8.81
CA ALA A 53 -6.78 -1.63 -8.38
C ALA A 53 -7.94 -1.14 -9.27
N PRO A 54 -8.74 -2.05 -9.87
CA PRO A 54 -9.87 -1.66 -10.71
C PRO A 54 -11.02 -1.02 -9.92
N GLY A 55 -11.07 -1.26 -8.61
CA GLY A 55 -12.04 -0.68 -7.68
C GLY A 55 -11.38 0.18 -6.61
N ARG A 56 -12.20 0.77 -5.73
CA ARG A 56 -11.69 1.52 -4.58
C ARG A 56 -10.99 0.57 -3.60
N ILE A 57 -9.76 0.90 -3.23
CA ILE A 57 -9.14 0.36 -2.02
C ILE A 57 -9.61 1.21 -0.84
N GLU A 58 -10.17 0.56 0.19
CA GLU A 58 -10.55 1.25 1.41
C GLU A 58 -9.34 1.46 2.30
N VAL A 59 -9.07 2.72 2.68
CA VAL A 59 -7.97 3.07 3.56
C VAL A 59 -8.53 3.31 4.96
N PHE A 60 -8.16 2.44 5.91
CA PHE A 60 -8.49 2.56 7.32
C PHE A 60 -7.28 3.10 8.07
N TRP A 61 -7.49 4.16 8.86
CA TRP A 61 -6.43 4.73 9.69
C TRP A 61 -6.85 4.80 11.15
N ALA A 62 -5.91 4.42 12.04
CA ALA A 62 -5.99 4.60 13.48
C ALA A 62 -4.76 5.38 13.98
N PRO A 63 -4.94 6.23 15.01
CA PRO A 63 -3.83 6.97 15.63
C PRO A 63 -2.79 6.05 16.27
#